data_AF-A0A0Q9PI60-F1
#
_entry.id   AF-A0A0Q9PI60-F1
#
_cell.length_a   1.000
_cell.length_b   1.000
_cell.length_c   1.000
_cell.angle_alpha   90.00
_cell.angle_beta   90.00
_cell.angle_gamma   90.00
#
_symmetry.space_group_name_H-M   'P 1'
#
loop_
_entity.id
_entity.type
_entity.pdbx_description
1 polymer ?
#
loop_
_entity_poly.entity_id
_entity_poly.type
_entity_poly.pdbx_seq_one_letter_code
_entity_poly.pdbx_strand_id
1 'polypeptide(L)'
;MNSVRIKFPCFHALAGLALMLGAAHAQESPTAPTHWPAAVSGQRLDAIRGGFDFGNGLLASFGIERAVYINGNLVASSSVQVPDIGRMTPDQAIALAAATGTLNVIQNGAGNSVDTSAFNRVTAATVIQNSLDNQDIRSLTTIDAAVNSQLAFRDLNLQQSLQAGLIGSLGH
;
A
#
# COMPACT_ATOMS: atom_id res chain seq x y z
N MET A 1 -8.51 75.46 -11.79
CA MET A 1 -7.57 74.31 -11.67
C MET A 1 -6.54 74.40 -12.77
N ASN A 2 -5.27 74.36 -12.39
CA ASN A 2 -4.13 74.82 -13.20
C ASN A 2 -3.89 74.02 -14.48
N SER A 3 -3.94 74.74 -15.60
CA SER A 3 -3.17 74.44 -16.81
C SER A 3 -1.69 74.74 -16.56
N VAL A 4 -0.79 74.00 -17.20
CA VAL A 4 0.25 74.54 -18.11
C VAL A 4 1.21 73.41 -18.51
N ARG A 5 1.31 73.22 -19.84
CA ARG A 5 2.28 72.39 -20.54
C ARG A 5 3.65 73.08 -20.52
N ILE A 6 4.73 72.30 -20.37
CA ILE A 6 6.10 72.77 -20.59
C ILE A 6 6.75 71.95 -21.73
N LYS A 7 7.22 72.71 -22.73
CA LYS A 7 8.15 72.45 -23.86
C LYS A 7 9.52 71.94 -23.35
N PHE A 8 10.44 71.24 -24.02
CA PHE A 8 10.92 71.17 -25.43
C PHE A 8 12.03 70.07 -25.50
N PRO A 9 12.83 69.88 -26.58
CA PRO A 9 13.06 68.57 -27.23
C PRO A 9 14.50 67.99 -27.13
N CYS A 10 14.67 66.82 -27.76
CA CYS A 10 15.88 66.30 -28.44
C CYS A 10 17.17 66.08 -27.63
N PHE A 11 17.62 64.83 -27.54
CA PHE A 11 18.85 64.40 -28.23
C PHE A 11 18.90 62.86 -28.37
N HIS A 12 19.46 62.44 -29.51
CA HIS A 12 19.53 61.09 -30.05
C HIS A 12 20.36 60.12 -29.21
N ALA A 13 20.05 58.82 -29.25
CA ALA A 13 20.81 57.82 -30.04
C ALA A 13 20.72 56.39 -29.47
N LEU A 14 20.51 55.46 -30.39
CA LEU A 14 20.97 54.06 -30.45
C LEU A 14 20.76 53.14 -29.22
N ALA A 15 19.90 52.14 -29.32
CA ALA A 15 20.18 50.81 -29.91
C ALA A 15 21.10 49.93 -29.05
N GLY A 16 20.55 48.81 -28.55
CA GLY A 16 21.33 47.77 -27.88
C GLY A 16 20.49 46.83 -27.02
N LEU A 17 19.73 45.94 -27.67
CA LEU A 17 19.07 44.79 -27.05
C LEU A 17 20.12 43.85 -26.45
N ALA A 18 20.12 43.64 -25.13
CA ALA A 18 20.86 42.56 -24.48
C ALA A 18 19.99 41.91 -23.40
N LEU A 19 19.43 40.77 -23.79
CA LEU A 19 18.69 39.82 -22.96
C LEU A 19 19.70 39.16 -21.99
N MET A 20 19.59 39.39 -20.69
CA MET A 20 20.28 38.57 -19.68
C MET A 20 19.32 38.20 -18.56
N LEU A 21 18.89 36.94 -18.62
CA LEU A 21 18.02 36.24 -17.70
C LEU A 21 18.74 36.10 -16.35
N GLY A 22 18.22 36.77 -15.31
CA GLY A 22 18.71 36.60 -13.95
C GLY A 22 18.42 35.20 -13.46
N ALA A 23 19.46 34.41 -13.20
CA ALA A 23 19.34 33.13 -12.52
C ALA A 23 18.85 33.38 -11.09
N ALA A 24 17.59 33.01 -10.82
CA ALA A 24 17.09 32.90 -9.47
C ALA A 24 17.93 31.86 -8.72
N HIS A 25 18.51 32.25 -7.59
CA HIS A 25 19.11 31.32 -6.63
C HIS A 25 18.00 30.41 -6.08
N ALA A 26 17.82 29.26 -6.72
CA ALA A 26 17.06 28.16 -6.15
C ALA A 26 17.86 27.63 -4.95
N GLN A 27 17.25 27.77 -3.77
CA GLN A 27 17.70 27.21 -2.51
C GLN A 27 17.95 25.71 -2.67
N GLU A 28 19.19 25.30 -2.42
CA GLU A 28 19.65 23.92 -2.52
C GLU A 28 18.81 23.04 -1.60
N SER A 29 18.00 22.16 -2.19
CA SER A 29 17.36 21.06 -1.46
C SER A 29 18.48 20.17 -0.91
N PRO A 30 18.38 19.64 0.33
CA PRO A 30 19.37 18.72 0.84
C PRO A 30 19.51 17.58 -0.17
N THR A 31 20.70 17.44 -0.74
CA THR A 31 21.04 16.49 -1.78
C THR A 31 20.56 15.09 -1.36
N ALA A 32 19.54 14.59 -2.04
CA ALA A 32 19.22 13.17 -2.00
C ALA A 32 20.49 12.40 -2.40
N PRO A 33 20.83 11.28 -1.73
CA PRO A 33 22.02 10.51 -2.06
C PRO A 33 22.00 10.18 -3.56
N THR A 34 23.05 10.62 -4.26
CA THR A 34 23.10 10.77 -5.73
C THR A 34 23.14 9.44 -6.48
N HIS A 35 23.03 8.32 -5.78
CA HIS A 35 22.77 7.01 -6.36
C HIS A 35 22.20 6.12 -5.26
N TRP A 36 20.97 5.65 -5.45
CA TRP A 36 20.59 4.38 -4.84
C TRP A 36 21.41 3.31 -5.58
N PRO A 37 22.05 2.35 -4.88
CA PRO A 37 22.67 1.21 -5.53
C PRO A 37 21.69 0.61 -6.55
N ALA A 38 22.20 0.16 -7.70
CA ALA A 38 21.37 -0.47 -8.72
C ALA A 38 20.42 -1.49 -8.07
N ALA A 39 19.14 -1.43 -8.43
CA ALA A 39 18.11 -2.25 -7.81
C ALA A 39 18.55 -3.71 -7.80
N VAL A 40 18.65 -4.30 -6.61
CA VAL A 40 19.01 -5.70 -6.44
C VAL A 40 17.94 -6.54 -7.15
N SER A 41 18.36 -7.53 -7.94
CA SER A 41 17.41 -8.37 -8.68
C SER A 41 16.43 -9.07 -7.74
N GLY A 42 15.18 -9.27 -8.19
CA GLY A 42 14.16 -9.97 -7.42
C GLY A 42 14.65 -11.31 -6.90
N GLN A 43 15.27 -12.12 -7.76
CA GLN A 43 15.86 -13.42 -7.38
C GLN A 43 16.92 -13.32 -6.26
N ARG A 44 17.74 -12.27 -6.26
CA ARG A 44 18.77 -12.08 -5.21
C ARG A 44 18.15 -11.62 -3.90
N LEU A 45 17.15 -10.74 -3.95
CA LEU A 45 16.37 -10.36 -2.78
C LEU A 45 15.60 -11.56 -2.22
N ASP A 46 15.07 -12.42 -3.07
CA ASP A 46 14.37 -13.63 -2.67
C ASP A 46 15.34 -14.60 -2.00
N ALA A 47 16.49 -14.88 -2.59
CA ALA A 47 17.51 -15.72 -1.97
C ALA A 47 17.96 -15.21 -0.58
N ILE A 48 18.16 -13.89 -0.42
CA ILE A 48 18.58 -13.30 0.87
C ILE A 48 17.44 -13.30 1.90
N ARG A 49 16.20 -13.08 1.45
CA ARG A 49 15.00 -13.13 2.31
C ARG A 49 14.59 -14.57 2.67
N GLY A 50 15.40 -15.57 2.30
CA GLY A 50 15.08 -16.98 2.50
C GLY A 50 13.86 -17.39 1.70
N GLY A 51 13.79 -16.92 0.45
CA GLY A 51 12.64 -16.91 -0.44
C GLY A 51 11.77 -18.15 -0.33
N PHE A 52 10.46 -17.94 -0.48
CA PHE A 52 9.48 -19.01 -0.42
C PHE A 52 9.56 -19.89 -1.68
N ASP A 53 10.55 -20.78 -1.73
CA ASP A 53 10.58 -21.86 -2.71
C ASP A 53 9.73 -23.01 -2.17
N PHE A 54 8.51 -23.10 -2.69
CA PHE A 54 7.57 -24.11 -2.28
C PHE A 54 7.76 -25.45 -2.98
N GLY A 55 8.81 -25.63 -3.81
CA GLY A 55 9.40 -26.88 -4.34
C GLY A 55 8.52 -27.88 -5.09
N ASN A 56 7.20 -27.87 -4.83
CA ASN A 56 6.20 -28.92 -5.04
C ASN A 56 4.87 -28.73 -4.24
N GLY A 57 4.49 -27.54 -3.76
CA GLY A 57 3.12 -27.28 -3.27
C GLY A 57 2.98 -26.89 -1.81
N LEU A 58 3.25 -25.61 -1.49
CA LEU A 58 2.48 -24.93 -0.47
C LEU A 58 1.14 -24.51 -1.08
N LEU A 59 0.09 -25.28 -0.83
CA LEU A 59 -1.27 -24.81 -0.98
C LEU A 59 -1.57 -23.92 0.22
N ALA A 60 -1.49 -22.61 -0.03
CA ALA A 60 -1.97 -21.60 0.89
C ALA A 60 -3.29 -21.05 0.36
N SER A 61 -4.34 -21.10 1.16
CA SER A 61 -5.59 -20.41 0.85
C SER A 61 -5.76 -19.22 1.78
N PHE A 62 -6.36 -18.15 1.27
CA PHE A 62 -6.64 -16.94 2.03
C PHE A 62 -8.05 -16.44 1.74
N GLY A 63 -8.80 -16.13 2.78
CA GLY A 63 -10.11 -15.51 2.72
C GLY A 63 -10.16 -14.33 3.68
N ILE A 64 -10.86 -13.27 3.26
CA ILE A 64 -11.20 -12.16 4.14
C ILE A 64 -12.67 -11.83 3.96
N GLU A 65 -13.37 -11.65 5.06
CA GLU A 65 -14.73 -11.13 5.12
C GLU A 65 -14.75 -9.92 6.05
N ARG A 66 -15.32 -8.82 5.58
CA ARG A 66 -15.54 -7.60 6.35
C ARG A 66 -17.02 -7.31 6.34
N ALA A 67 -17.61 -7.08 7.50
CA ALA A 67 -19.01 -6.76 7.66
C ALA A 67 -19.17 -5.66 8.71
N VAL A 68 -20.00 -4.67 8.41
CA VAL A 68 -20.39 -3.63 9.36
C VAL A 68 -21.88 -3.76 9.62
N TYR A 69 -22.24 -3.88 10.89
CA TYR A 69 -23.61 -3.92 11.36
C TYR A 69 -23.95 -2.66 12.15
N ILE A 70 -25.14 -2.12 11.95
CA ILE A 70 -25.73 -1.05 12.77
C ILE A 70 -27.08 -1.55 13.30
N ASN A 71 -27.22 -1.63 14.62
CA ASN A 71 -28.41 -2.15 15.31
C ASN A 71 -28.82 -3.56 14.81
N GLY A 72 -27.83 -4.41 14.50
CA GLY A 72 -28.04 -5.75 13.97
C GLY A 72 -28.27 -5.83 12.45
N ASN A 73 -28.40 -4.70 11.74
CA ASN A 73 -28.56 -4.68 10.28
C ASN A 73 -27.21 -4.56 9.59
N LEU A 74 -26.95 -5.40 8.58
CA LEU A 74 -25.74 -5.32 7.75
C LEU A 74 -25.81 -4.07 6.87
N VAL A 75 -24.92 -3.11 7.09
CA VAL A 75 -24.87 -1.83 6.34
C VAL A 75 -23.74 -1.78 5.31
N ALA A 76 -22.69 -2.59 5.47
CA ALA A 76 -21.64 -2.75 4.48
C ALA A 76 -21.01 -4.13 4.60
N SER A 77 -20.62 -4.72 3.48
CA SER A 77 -19.81 -5.93 3.47
C SER A 77 -18.83 -5.96 2.30
N SER A 78 -17.74 -6.69 2.49
CA SER A 78 -16.77 -7.00 1.44
C SER A 78 -16.17 -8.37 1.74
N SER A 79 -16.10 -9.25 0.74
CA SER A 79 -15.49 -10.56 0.90
C SER A 79 -14.66 -10.95 -0.31
N VAL A 80 -13.54 -11.62 -0.07
CA VAL A 80 -12.67 -12.18 -1.10
C VAL A 80 -12.11 -13.50 -0.62
N GLN A 81 -12.08 -14.48 -1.52
CA GLN A 81 -11.45 -15.77 -1.31
C GLN A 81 -10.44 -16.06 -2.42
N VAL A 82 -9.24 -16.45 -2.00
CA VAL A 82 -8.11 -16.88 -2.82
C VAL A 82 -7.85 -18.35 -2.46
N PRO A 83 -8.33 -19.31 -3.27
CA PRO A 83 -8.21 -20.74 -2.97
C PRO A 83 -6.78 -21.25 -2.95
N ASP A 84 -5.92 -20.68 -3.79
CA ASP A 84 -4.48 -20.98 -3.86
C ASP A 84 -3.73 -19.69 -4.18
N ILE A 85 -3.00 -19.17 -3.20
CA ILE A 85 -2.18 -17.96 -3.33
C ILE A 85 -1.05 -18.18 -4.33
N GLY A 86 -0.49 -19.39 -4.41
CA GLY A 86 0.59 -19.75 -5.33
C GLY A 86 0.14 -19.80 -6.79
N ARG A 87 -1.18 -19.89 -7.04
CA ARG A 87 -1.79 -19.89 -8.37
C ARG A 87 -2.88 -18.84 -8.52
N MET A 88 -2.73 -17.71 -7.84
CA MET A 88 -3.70 -16.62 -7.89
C MET A 88 -3.84 -16.08 -9.32
N THR A 89 -5.09 -15.96 -9.78
CA THR A 89 -5.42 -15.36 -11.08
C THR A 89 -5.38 -13.83 -11.00
N PRO A 90 -5.18 -13.12 -12.12
CA PRO A 90 -5.24 -11.65 -12.14
C PRO A 90 -6.57 -11.11 -11.61
N ASP A 91 -7.70 -11.74 -11.93
CA ASP A 91 -9.01 -11.31 -11.46
C ASP A 91 -9.16 -11.46 -9.94
N GLN A 92 -8.62 -12.55 -9.36
CA GLN A 92 -8.56 -12.73 -7.91
C GLN A 92 -7.67 -11.68 -7.24
N ALA A 93 -6.53 -11.34 -7.87
CA ALA A 93 -5.64 -10.30 -7.36
C ALA A 93 -6.32 -8.92 -7.36
N ILE A 94 -7.07 -8.59 -8.42
CA ILE A 94 -7.85 -7.36 -8.53
C ILE A 94 -8.97 -7.33 -7.49
N ALA A 95 -9.72 -8.43 -7.34
CA ALA A 95 -10.78 -8.54 -6.33
C ALA A 95 -10.23 -8.36 -4.92
N LEU A 96 -9.11 -9.01 -4.61
CA LEU A 96 -8.41 -8.85 -3.33
C LEU A 96 -7.96 -7.41 -3.12
N ALA A 97 -7.32 -6.80 -4.11
CA ALA A 97 -6.89 -5.41 -4.05
C ALA A 97 -8.06 -4.44 -3.88
N ALA A 98 -9.24 -4.72 -4.46
CA ALA A 98 -10.44 -3.91 -4.23
C ALA A 98 -10.93 -4.06 -2.78
N ALA A 99 -11.06 -5.28 -2.27
CA ALA A 99 -11.51 -5.52 -0.89
C ALA A 99 -10.54 -4.99 0.17
N THR A 100 -9.24 -4.95 -0.13
CA THR A 100 -8.17 -4.49 0.77
C THR A 100 -7.56 -3.14 0.38
N GLY A 101 -8.10 -2.46 -0.62
CA GLY A 101 -7.55 -1.18 -1.11
C GLY A 101 -8.57 -0.06 -1.16
N THR A 102 -9.86 -0.38 -1.17
CA THR A 102 -10.91 0.62 -1.23
C THR A 102 -11.20 1.18 0.16
N LEU A 103 -11.32 2.51 0.23
CA LEU A 103 -11.88 3.21 1.37
C LEU A 103 -13.40 3.08 1.34
N ASN A 104 -13.99 2.59 2.42
CA ASN A 104 -15.43 2.45 2.58
C ASN A 104 -15.92 3.52 3.57
N VAL A 105 -16.88 4.37 3.16
CA VAL A 105 -17.50 5.37 4.04
C VAL A 105 -18.93 4.96 4.35
N ILE A 106 -19.26 4.87 5.62
CA ILE A 106 -20.60 4.57 6.12
C ILE A 106 -21.07 5.78 6.93
N GLN A 107 -22.22 6.35 6.56
CA GLN A 107 -22.79 7.51 7.23
C GLN A 107 -24.15 7.13 7.82
N ASN A 108 -24.24 7.16 9.15
CA ASN A 108 -25.46 6.88 9.90
C ASN A 108 -26.01 8.17 10.50
N GLY A 109 -27.15 8.64 9.98
CA GLY A 109 -27.75 9.92 10.35
C GLY A 109 -27.42 11.08 9.40
N ALA A 110 -28.09 12.21 9.61
CA ALA A 110 -27.93 13.42 8.81
C ALA A 110 -26.71 14.25 9.26
N GLY A 111 -26.18 15.10 8.37
CA GLY A 111 -25.08 16.02 8.69
C GLY A 111 -23.69 15.39 8.74
N ASN A 112 -23.55 14.11 8.43
CA ASN A 112 -22.26 13.44 8.28
C ASN A 112 -21.53 13.97 7.03
N SER A 113 -20.23 14.26 7.16
CA SER A 113 -19.37 14.68 6.06
C SER A 113 -17.98 14.06 6.23
N VAL A 114 -17.55 13.24 5.28
CA VAL A 114 -16.20 12.69 5.22
C VAL A 114 -15.41 13.40 4.14
N ASP A 115 -14.28 14.00 4.53
CA ASP A 115 -13.23 14.36 3.58
C ASP A 115 -12.41 13.11 3.24
N THR A 116 -12.70 12.51 2.09
CA THR A 116 -12.00 11.29 1.63
C THR A 116 -10.55 11.57 1.23
N SER A 117 -10.17 12.82 0.98
CA SER A 117 -8.80 13.19 0.60
C SER A 117 -7.81 13.01 1.75
N ALA A 118 -8.28 13.12 3.00
CA ALA A 118 -7.51 12.86 4.22
C ALA A 118 -6.98 11.42 4.29
N PHE A 119 -7.59 10.50 3.55
CA PHE A 119 -7.28 9.07 3.59
C PHE A 119 -6.54 8.56 2.35
N ASN A 120 -6.06 9.46 1.47
CA ASN A 120 -5.30 9.10 0.25
C ASN A 120 -4.07 8.21 0.54
N ARG A 121 -3.50 8.30 1.75
CA ARG A 121 -2.36 7.46 2.18
C ARG A 121 -2.76 6.20 2.94
N VAL A 122 -4.03 5.99 3.22
CA VAL A 122 -4.54 4.85 3.98
C VAL A 122 -5.11 3.83 3.01
N THR A 123 -4.37 2.75 2.80
CA THR A 123 -4.83 1.59 2.02
C THR A 123 -5.79 0.75 2.87
N ALA A 124 -7.02 0.57 2.40
CA ALA A 124 -8.15 -0.07 3.14
C ALA A 124 -8.48 0.55 4.50
N ALA A 125 -9.39 1.53 4.49
CA ALA A 125 -10.06 2.00 5.70
C ALA A 125 -11.57 1.81 5.57
N THR A 126 -12.23 1.50 6.68
CA THR A 126 -13.67 1.70 6.81
C THR A 126 -13.89 2.85 7.79
N VAL A 127 -14.46 3.94 7.29
CA VAL A 127 -14.77 5.14 8.08
C VAL A 127 -16.26 5.14 8.34
N ILE A 128 -16.64 5.05 9.62
CA ILE A 128 -18.04 5.12 10.04
C ILE A 128 -18.26 6.46 10.72
N GLN A 129 -19.16 7.26 10.16
CA GLN A 129 -19.66 8.48 10.79
C GLN A 129 -21.07 8.25 11.29
N ASN A 130 -21.29 8.61 12.54
CA ASN A 130 -22.56 8.44 13.20
C ASN A 130 -22.94 9.73 13.91
N SER A 131 -24.09 10.29 13.57
CA SER A 131 -24.65 11.49 14.20
C SER A 131 -25.88 11.19 15.06
N LEU A 132 -26.25 9.91 15.21
CA LEU A 132 -27.40 9.46 16.00
C LEU A 132 -26.96 8.89 17.35
N ASP A 133 -27.77 9.08 18.38
CA ASP A 133 -27.53 8.50 19.70
C ASP A 133 -27.90 7.01 19.77
N ASN A 134 -27.28 6.29 20.71
CA ASN A 134 -27.63 4.90 21.07
C ASN A 134 -27.57 3.89 19.90
N GLN A 135 -26.60 4.05 19.00
CA GLN A 135 -26.40 3.12 17.89
C GLN A 135 -25.41 2.02 18.29
N ASP A 136 -25.79 0.76 18.09
CA ASP A 136 -24.89 -0.38 18.24
C ASP A 136 -24.18 -0.63 16.91
N ILE A 137 -22.92 -0.20 16.82
CA ILE A 137 -22.10 -0.29 15.61
C ILE A 137 -21.06 -1.39 15.81
N ARG A 138 -21.10 -2.42 14.96
CA ARG A 138 -20.17 -3.56 15.02
C ARG A 138 -19.46 -3.72 13.70
N SER A 139 -18.14 -3.62 13.71
CA SER A 139 -17.30 -3.93 12.56
C SER A 139 -16.62 -5.27 12.82
N LEU A 140 -16.87 -6.25 11.95
CA LEU A 140 -16.30 -7.59 12.05
C LEU A 140 -15.42 -7.86 10.84
N THR A 141 -14.19 -8.28 11.09
CA THR A 141 -13.28 -8.76 10.05
C THR A 141 -12.89 -10.18 10.39
N THR A 142 -13.28 -11.11 9.53
CA THR A 142 -12.89 -12.52 9.60
C THR A 142 -11.79 -12.76 8.57
N ILE A 143 -10.73 -13.43 9.00
CA ILE A 143 -9.62 -13.84 8.13
C ILE A 143 -9.48 -15.35 8.24
N ASP A 144 -9.61 -16.03 7.12
CA ASP A 144 -9.44 -17.47 7.00
C ASP A 144 -8.16 -17.76 6.22
N ALA A 145 -7.17 -18.38 6.85
CA ALA A 145 -5.93 -18.76 6.20
C ALA A 145 -5.61 -20.22 6.49
N ALA A 146 -5.30 -20.99 5.45
CA ALA A 146 -4.87 -22.39 5.59
C ALA A 146 -3.58 -22.61 4.82
N VAL A 147 -2.71 -23.44 5.38
CA VAL A 147 -1.44 -23.86 4.78
C VAL A 147 -1.25 -25.37 5.01
N ASN A 148 -0.69 -26.09 4.04
CA ASN A 148 -0.38 -27.52 4.18
C ASN A 148 0.91 -27.76 4.98
N SER A 149 0.91 -27.40 6.27
CA SER A 149 2.07 -27.57 7.16
C SER A 149 2.41 -29.03 7.46
N GLN A 150 1.47 -29.97 7.28
CA GLN A 150 1.64 -31.38 7.60
C GLN A 150 2.75 -32.08 6.79
N LEU A 151 2.96 -31.70 5.53
CA LEU A 151 4.05 -32.25 4.72
C LEU A 151 5.40 -31.70 5.19
N ALA A 152 5.48 -30.40 5.46
CA ALA A 152 6.68 -29.77 5.99
C ALA A 152 7.10 -30.35 7.36
N PHE A 153 6.14 -30.63 8.24
CA PHE A 153 6.44 -31.27 9.53
C PHE A 153 6.97 -32.70 9.37
N ARG A 154 6.49 -33.47 8.39
CA ARG A 154 6.99 -34.83 8.15
C ARG A 154 8.44 -34.82 7.67
N ASP A 155 8.79 -33.87 6.81
CA ASP A 155 10.16 -33.74 6.29
C ASP A 155 11.16 -33.30 7.38
N LEU A 156 10.77 -32.36 8.26
CA LEU A 156 11.59 -31.97 9.40
C LEU A 156 11.86 -33.15 10.35
N ASN A 157 10.84 -33.96 10.64
CA ASN A 157 11.00 -35.15 11.47
C ASN A 157 11.87 -36.22 10.78
N LEU A 158 11.73 -36.41 9.47
CA LEU A 158 12.58 -37.33 8.70
C LEU A 158 14.04 -36.88 8.71
N GLN A 159 14.32 -35.61 8.47
CA GLN A 159 15.67 -35.06 8.50
C GLN A 159 16.33 -35.21 9.88
N GLN A 160 15.57 -34.95 10.95
CA GLN A 160 16.03 -35.17 12.33
C GLN A 160 16.32 -36.65 12.60
N SER A 161 15.46 -37.56 12.12
CA SER A 161 15.68 -39.00 12.26
C SER A 161 16.92 -39.48 11.49
N LEU A 162 17.17 -38.94 10.30
CA LEU A 162 18.35 -39.26 9.49
C LEU A 162 19.64 -38.69 10.10
N GLN A 163 19.62 -37.47 10.62
CA GLN A 163 20.76 -36.90 11.34
C GLN A 163 21.07 -37.67 12.61
N ALA A 164 20.05 -38.04 13.40
CA ALA A 164 20.23 -38.87 14.58
C ALA A 164 20.79 -40.26 14.23
N GLY A 165 20.32 -40.87 13.14
CA GLY A 165 20.82 -42.15 12.64
C GLY A 165 22.27 -42.09 12.15
N LEU A 166 22.64 -41.04 11.41
CA LEU A 166 24.02 -40.85 10.93
C LEU A 166 25.01 -40.55 12.07
N ILE A 167 24.60 -39.73 13.05
CA ILE A 167 25.42 -39.43 14.23
C ILE A 167 25.56 -40.68 15.12
N GLY A 168 24.48 -41.45 15.30
CA GLY A 168 24.52 -42.72 16.04
C GLY A 168 25.34 -43.81 15.33
N SER A 169 25.39 -43.81 13.99
CA SER A 169 26.16 -44.76 13.19
C SER A 169 27.68 -44.55 13.24
N LEU A 170 28.15 -43.35 13.58
CA LEU A 170 29.59 -43.03 13.71
C LEU A 170 30.13 -43.29 15.13
N GLY A 171 29.25 -43.67 16.07
CA GLY A 171 29.58 -43.95 17.47
C GLY A 171 29.91 -45.42 17.78
N HIS A 172 30.09 -46.27 16.77
CA HIS A 172 30.49 -47.67 16.90
C HIS A 172 31.70 -47.99 16.01
#